data_AF-A0A564W671-F1
#
_entry.id   AF-A0A564W671-F1
#
_cell.length_a   1.000
_cell.length_b   1.000
_cell.length_c   1.000
_cell.angle_alpha   90.00
_cell.angle_beta   90.00
_cell.angle_gamma   90.00
#
_symmetry.space_group_name_H-M   'P 1'
#
loop_
_entity.id
_entity.type
_entity.pdbx_description
1 polymer ?
#
loop_
_entity_poly.entity_id
_entity_poly.type
_entity_poly.pdbx_seq_one_letter_code
_entity_poly.pdbx_strand_id
1 'polypeptide(L)'
;MSKYYSIHEFSKIIGVSAQTLRNWDAYGKLHPHHTTISGYRYYSDEQLNQVINVKPKNRITIGYCRVSSHRQKDDLERQIDNTEKSEQQELVEDLVQIITVFSCKLQGKRANKAKKLIRELIQEEVDGKSHKSNVDTKQCTEN
;
A
#
# COMPACT_ATOMS: atom_id res chain seq x y z
N MET A 1 42.06 -0.35 9.26
CA MET A 1 41.96 -0.56 10.72
C MET A 1 40.50 -0.72 11.04
N SER A 2 40.06 -1.88 11.55
CA SER A 2 38.67 -2.06 11.96
C SER A 2 38.41 -1.24 13.21
N LYS A 3 37.37 -0.40 13.18
CA LYS A 3 36.97 0.39 14.35
C LYS A 3 36.08 -0.46 15.24
N TYR A 4 36.26 -0.30 16.55
CA TYR A 4 35.41 -0.92 17.56
C TYR A 4 34.62 0.15 18.30
N TYR A 5 33.39 -0.18 18.63
CA TYR A 5 32.45 0.70 19.31
C TYR A 5 32.01 0.07 20.62
N SER A 6 32.02 0.85 21.69
CA SER A 6 31.34 0.46 22.93
C SER A 6 29.84 0.29 22.69
N ILE A 7 29.16 -0.43 23.58
CA ILE A 7 27.71 -0.63 23.50
C ILE A 7 26.92 0.69 23.36
N HIS A 8 27.37 1.78 24.00
CA HIS A 8 26.71 3.08 23.94
C HIS A 8 26.95 3.81 22.63
N GLU A 9 28.18 3.74 22.09
CA GLU A 9 28.48 4.31 20.77
C GLU A 9 27.72 3.57 19.69
N PHE A 10 27.74 2.23 19.75
CA PHE A 10 27.02 1.38 18.81
C PHE A 10 25.51 1.65 18.86
N SER A 11 24.92 1.77 20.06
CA SER A 11 23.49 2.04 20.22
C SER A 11 23.06 3.38 19.63
N LYS A 12 23.90 4.41 19.76
CA LYS A 12 23.65 5.74 19.17
C LYS A 12 23.65 5.70 17.64
N ILE A 13 24.57 4.95 17.03
CA ILE A 13 24.68 4.88 15.57
C ILE A 13 23.48 4.15 14.97
N ILE A 14 23.05 3.03 15.55
CA ILE A 14 21.93 2.24 15.03
C ILE A 14 20.55 2.73 15.47
N GLY A 15 20.47 3.68 16.40
CA GLY A 15 19.22 4.25 16.90
C GLY A 15 18.40 3.30 17.80
N VAL A 16 19.05 2.45 18.59
CA VAL A 16 18.38 1.60 19.60
C VAL A 16 18.92 1.87 21.00
N SER A 17 18.26 1.35 22.03
CA SER A 17 18.77 1.47 23.40
C SER A 17 19.93 0.49 23.66
N ALA A 18 20.86 0.84 24.55
CA ALA A 18 21.90 -0.09 24.98
C ALA A 18 21.34 -1.39 25.58
N GLN A 19 20.15 -1.34 26.20
CA GLN A 19 19.47 -2.54 26.71
C GLN A 19 19.01 -3.46 25.58
N THR A 20 18.55 -2.89 24.45
CA THR A 20 18.17 -3.67 23.27
C THR A 20 19.34 -4.49 22.75
N LEU A 21 20.55 -3.95 22.76
CA LEU A 21 21.77 -4.66 22.36
C LEU A 21 22.12 -5.81 23.32
N ARG A 22 21.96 -5.62 24.63
CA ARG A 22 22.12 -6.71 25.62
C ARG A 22 21.11 -7.83 25.42
N ASN A 23 19.87 -7.45 25.10
CA ASN A 23 18.83 -8.43 24.79
C ASN A 23 19.17 -9.19 23.50
N TRP A 24 19.69 -8.53 22.47
CA TRP A 24 20.10 -9.20 21.23
C TRP A 24 21.26 -10.17 21.42
N ASP A 25 22.20 -9.85 22.30
CA ASP A 25 23.27 -10.75 22.72
C ASP A 25 22.68 -11.98 23.44
N ALA A 26 21.76 -11.78 24.39
CA ALA A 26 21.10 -12.87 25.12
C ALA A 26 20.23 -13.77 24.21
N TYR A 27 19.56 -13.20 23.20
CA TYR A 27 18.74 -13.94 22.24
C TYR A 27 19.54 -14.53 21.07
N GLY A 28 20.86 -14.33 21.02
CA GLY A 28 21.71 -14.80 19.92
C GLY A 28 21.47 -14.10 18.57
N LYS A 29 20.78 -12.95 18.58
CA LYS A 29 20.53 -12.16 17.37
C LYS A 29 21.78 -11.40 16.91
N LEU A 30 22.57 -10.90 17.86
CA LEU A 30 23.82 -10.19 17.59
C LEU A 30 24.73 -10.30 18.81
N HIS A 31 25.80 -11.08 18.68
CA HIS A 31 26.85 -11.16 19.71
C HIS A 31 27.88 -10.04 19.53
N PRO A 32 28.44 -9.49 20.62
CA PRO A 32 29.56 -8.55 20.52
C PRO A 32 30.78 -9.23 19.89
N HIS A 33 31.59 -8.48 19.15
CA HIS A 33 32.83 -9.00 18.57
C HIS A 33 33.79 -9.47 19.68
N HIS A 34 33.89 -8.70 20.77
CA HIS A 34 34.62 -9.14 21.95
C HIS A 34 34.02 -8.55 23.22
N THR A 35 34.26 -9.26 24.32
CA THR A 35 33.90 -8.82 25.67
C THR A 35 35.18 -8.71 26.48
N THR A 36 35.35 -7.61 27.22
CA THR A 36 36.48 -7.46 28.12
C THR A 36 36.33 -8.37 29.33
N ILE A 37 37.42 -8.60 30.07
CA ILE A 37 37.41 -9.35 31.34
C ILE A 37 36.43 -8.71 32.36
N SER A 38 36.25 -7.39 32.28
CA SER A 38 35.30 -6.62 33.09
C SER A 38 33.85 -6.67 32.60
N GLY A 39 33.55 -7.33 31.47
CA GLY A 39 32.19 -7.53 30.97
C GLY A 39 31.68 -6.44 30.02
N TYR A 40 32.54 -5.52 29.56
CA TYR A 40 32.15 -4.53 28.54
C TYR A 40 32.10 -5.16 27.16
N ARG A 41 31.08 -4.79 26.38
CA ARG A 41 30.80 -5.31 25.06
C ARG A 41 31.24 -4.31 24.00
N TYR A 42 31.98 -4.81 23.01
CA TYR A 42 32.43 -4.03 21.87
C TYR A 42 31.98 -4.66 20.54
N TYR A 43 31.57 -3.80 19.62
CA TYR A 43 31.05 -4.16 18.30
C TYR A 43 31.94 -3.61 17.20
N SER A 44 32.07 -4.31 16.07
CA SER A 44 32.91 -3.88 14.93
C SER A 44 32.11 -3.17 13.83
N ASP A 45 32.83 -2.52 12.91
CA ASP A 45 32.23 -1.93 11.69
C ASP A 45 31.50 -2.99 10.83
N GLU A 46 31.98 -4.22 10.74
CA GLU A 46 31.27 -5.26 9.97
C GLU A 46 29.90 -5.56 10.57
N GLN A 47 29.80 -5.62 11.90
CA GLN A 47 28.55 -5.83 12.63
C GLN A 47 27.62 -4.62 12.48
N LEU A 48 28.18 -3.42 12.43
CA LEU A 48 27.42 -2.21 12.17
C LEU A 48 26.75 -2.28 10.80
N ASN A 49 27.52 -2.64 9.76
CA ASN A 49 27.00 -2.79 8.40
C ASN A 49 25.94 -3.88 8.32
N GLN A 50 26.10 -4.99 9.03
CA GLN A 50 25.08 -6.05 9.10
C GLN A 50 23.75 -5.54 9.68
N VAL A 51 23.80 -4.72 10.73
CA VAL A 51 22.60 -4.21 11.42
C VAL A 51 21.95 -3.04 10.67
N ILE A 52 22.74 -2.14 10.08
CA ILE A 52 22.24 -1.00 9.29
C ILE A 52 21.55 -1.48 8.01
N ASN A 53 22.05 -2.54 7.39
CA ASN A 53 21.42 -3.10 6.18
C ASN A 53 20.11 -3.86 6.48
N VAL A 54 19.76 -4.04 7.77
CA VAL A 54 18.41 -4.46 8.16
C VAL A 54 17.49 -3.26 7.97
N LYS A 55 16.99 -3.10 6.74
CA LYS A 55 15.95 -2.12 6.40
C LYS A 55 14.92 -2.08 7.52
N PRO A 56 14.52 -0.89 8.01
CA PRO A 56 13.46 -0.79 8.99
C PRO A 56 12.26 -1.58 8.45
N LYS A 57 11.81 -2.60 9.19
CA LYS A 57 10.55 -3.30 8.88
C LYS A 57 9.55 -2.22 8.53
N ASN A 58 8.91 -2.30 7.35
CA ASN A 58 7.86 -1.40 6.92
C ASN A 58 6.84 -1.22 8.05
N ARG A 59 7.03 -0.18 8.87
CA ARG A 59 6.12 0.19 9.95
C ARG A 59 5.19 1.20 9.34
N ILE A 60 3.91 0.85 9.28
CA ILE A 60 2.88 1.80 8.90
C ILE A 60 2.68 2.70 10.11
N THR A 61 3.11 3.96 10.01
CA THR A 61 2.80 4.99 11.00
C THR A 61 1.36 5.43 10.77
N ILE A 62 0.45 5.07 11.67
CA ILE A 62 -0.97 5.44 11.57
C ILE A 62 -1.20 6.59 12.57
N GLY A 63 -1.40 7.81 12.06
CA GLY A 63 -1.90 8.93 12.85
C GLY A 63 -3.42 8.83 13.03
N TYR A 64 -3.90 8.74 14.27
CA TYR A 64 -5.33 8.75 14.59
C TYR A 64 -5.71 10.07 15.24
N CYS A 65 -6.57 10.85 14.57
CA CYS A 65 -7.15 12.08 15.12
C CYS A 65 -8.64 11.87 15.34
N ARG A 66 -9.14 12.17 16.55
CA ARG A 66 -10.57 12.08 16.90
C ARG A 66 -11.07 13.46 17.30
N VAL A 67 -12.19 13.88 16.70
CA VAL A 67 -12.90 15.09 17.10
C VAL A 67 -14.02 14.77 18.09
N SER A 68 -14.24 15.68 19.04
CA SER A 68 -15.23 15.51 20.12
C SER A 68 -16.66 15.81 19.67
N SER A 69 -16.85 16.59 18.61
CA SER A 69 -18.16 16.96 18.07
C SER A 69 -18.16 17.01 16.54
N HIS A 70 -19.32 16.75 15.92
CA HIS A 70 -19.49 16.77 14.46
C HIS A 70 -19.18 18.14 13.83
N ARG A 71 -19.28 19.22 14.61
CA ARG A 71 -19.04 20.60 14.15
C ARG A 71 -17.54 20.94 14.05
N GLN A 72 -16.66 20.07 14.53
CA GLN A 72 -15.20 20.21 14.48
C GLN A 72 -14.58 19.44 13.29
N LYS A 73 -15.41 18.82 12.44
CA LYS A 73 -14.96 18.02 11.30
C LYS A 73 -14.31 18.90 10.22
N ASP A 74 -14.89 20.07 9.94
CA ASP A 74 -14.40 20.99 8.92
C ASP A 74 -13.02 21.59 9.31
N ASP A 75 -12.79 21.81 10.61
CA ASP A 75 -11.50 22.25 11.13
C ASP A 75 -10.43 21.16 11.01
N LEU A 76 -10.82 19.88 11.18
CA LEU A 76 -9.94 18.73 11.00
C LEU A 76 -9.54 18.57 9.53
N GLU A 77 -10.49 18.78 8.62
CA GLU A 77 -10.27 18.72 7.17
C GLU A 77 -9.29 19.80 6.71
N ARG A 78 -9.41 21.03 7.25
CA ARG A 78 -8.42 22.11 7.03
C ARG A 78 -7.04 21.83 7.64
N GLN A 79 -6.95 21.11 8.75
CA GLN A 79 -5.65 20.74 9.33
C GLN A 79 -4.95 19.64 8.53
N ILE A 80 -5.71 18.72 7.93
CA ILE A 80 -5.17 17.70 7.02
C ILE A 80 -4.62 18.35 5.75
N ASP A 81 -5.32 19.34 5.19
CA ASP A 81 -4.85 20.10 4.02
C ASP A 81 -3.60 20.97 4.31
N ASN A 82 -3.41 21.41 5.56
CA ASN A 82 -2.26 22.23 5.98
C ASN A 82 -1.11 21.42 6.57
N THR A 83 -1.24 20.10 6.72
CA THR A 83 -0.13 19.25 7.15
C THR A 83 0.84 19.13 5.98
N GLU A 84 2.10 19.55 6.17
CA GLU A 84 3.13 19.46 5.13
C GLU A 84 3.21 18.01 4.62
N LYS A 85 2.72 17.80 3.39
CA LYS A 85 2.93 16.55 2.69
C LYS A 85 4.42 16.47 2.40
N SER A 86 5.04 15.33 2.69
CA SER A 86 6.44 15.12 2.30
C SER A 86 6.56 15.24 0.78
N GLU A 87 7.69 15.74 0.28
CA GLU A 87 7.97 15.83 -1.17
C GLU A 87 7.74 14.49 -1.89
N GLN A 88 8.02 13.38 -1.20
CA GLN A 88 7.79 12.03 -1.72
C GLN A 88 6.30 11.69 -1.86
N GLN A 89 5.45 12.21 -0.99
CA GLN A 89 4.02 11.96 -1.00
C GLN A 89 3.31 12.75 -2.09
N GLU A 90 3.72 13.99 -2.33
CA GLU A 90 3.25 14.78 -3.49
C GLU A 90 3.63 14.10 -4.82
N LEU A 91 4.87 13.63 -4.94
CA LEU A 91 5.33 12.90 -6.13
C LEU A 91 4.53 11.61 -6.38
N VAL A 92 4.16 10.88 -5.32
CA VAL A 92 3.35 9.66 -5.43
C VAL A 92 1.91 9.99 -5.83
N GLU A 93 1.31 11.03 -5.25
CA GLU A 93 -0.03 11.50 -5.62
C GLU A 93 -0.08 11.91 -7.10
N ASP A 94 0.89 12.69 -7.56
CA ASP A 94 1.02 13.11 -8.96
C ASP A 94 1.18 11.91 -9.91
N LEU A 95 1.99 10.92 -9.54
CA LEU A 95 2.18 9.71 -10.34
C LEU A 95 0.87 8.89 -10.45
N VAL A 96 0.12 8.77 -9.35
CA VAL A 96 -1.18 8.08 -9.35
C VAL A 96 -2.20 8.84 -10.21
N GLN A 97 -2.21 10.17 -10.14
CA GLN A 97 -3.07 11.03 -10.95
C GLN A 97 -2.76 10.83 -12.45
N ILE A 98 -1.48 10.86 -12.82
CA ILE A 98 -0.98 10.62 -14.17
C ILE A 98 -1.43 9.23 -14.68
N ILE A 99 -1.14 8.18 -13.92
CA ILE A 99 -1.52 6.80 -14.29
C ILE A 99 -3.03 6.67 -14.45
N THR A 100 -3.80 7.30 -13.58
CA THR A 100 -5.27 7.27 -13.62
C THR A 100 -5.81 7.96 -14.86
N VAL A 101 -5.33 9.16 -15.19
CA VAL A 101 -5.72 9.89 -16.41
C VAL A 101 -5.41 9.07 -17.67
N PHE A 102 -4.23 8.45 -17.73
CA PHE A 102 -3.84 7.61 -18.87
C PHE A 102 -4.64 6.31 -18.93
N SER A 103 -4.95 5.70 -17.77
CA SER A 103 -5.79 4.50 -17.69
C SER A 103 -7.21 4.78 -18.14
N CYS A 104 -7.81 5.89 -17.72
CA CYS A 104 -9.14 6.33 -18.18
C CYS A 104 -9.14 6.60 -19.69
N LYS A 105 -8.09 7.23 -20.23
CA LYS A 105 -7.92 7.42 -21.69
C LYS A 105 -7.83 6.09 -22.45
N LEU A 106 -7.18 5.07 -21.88
CA LEU A 106 -7.11 3.72 -22.47
C LEU A 106 -8.45 2.97 -22.40
N GLN A 107 -9.21 3.13 -21.31
CA GLN A 107 -10.51 2.47 -21.13
C GLN A 107 -11.62 3.05 -22.03
N GLY A 108 -11.51 4.33 -22.44
CA GLY A 108 -12.42 4.93 -23.42
C GLY A 108 -12.49 4.18 -24.76
N LYS A 109 -11.40 3.53 -25.18
CA LYS A 109 -11.36 2.72 -26.41
C LYS A 109 -12.07 1.37 -26.28
N ARG A 110 -12.10 0.78 -25.08
CA ARG A 110 -12.80 -0.50 -24.81
C ARG A 110 -14.31 -0.31 -24.62
N ALA A 111 -14.72 0.77 -23.95
CA ALA A 111 -16.13 1.10 -23.77
C ALA A 111 -16.86 1.34 -25.10
N ASN A 112 -16.22 2.00 -26.06
CA ASN A 112 -16.81 2.24 -27.39
C ASN A 112 -16.99 0.95 -28.21
N LYS A 113 -16.05 0.01 -28.09
CA LYS A 113 -16.16 -1.30 -28.75
C LYS A 113 -17.28 -2.16 -28.14
N ALA A 114 -17.38 -2.18 -26.80
CA ALA A 114 -18.46 -2.88 -26.10
C ALA A 114 -19.84 -2.27 -26.41
N LYS A 115 -19.96 -0.94 -26.42
CA LYS A 115 -21.20 -0.25 -26.80
C LYS A 115 -21.60 -0.51 -28.26
N LYS A 116 -20.63 -0.63 -29.18
CA LYS A 116 -20.89 -0.97 -30.59
C LYS A 116 -21.44 -2.40 -30.73
N LEU A 117 -20.80 -3.37 -30.07
CA LEU A 117 -21.24 -4.78 -30.08
C LEU A 117 -22.65 -4.95 -29.48
N ILE A 118 -22.95 -4.25 -28.38
CA ILE A 118 -24.28 -4.29 -27.76
C ILE A 118 -25.35 -3.71 -28.70
N ARG A 119 -25.04 -2.61 -29.43
CA ARG A 119 -25.97 -2.03 -30.41
C ARG A 119 -26.23 -2.94 -31.61
N GLU A 120 -25.20 -3.61 -32.12
CA GLU A 120 -25.33 -4.57 -33.22
C GLU A 120 -26.22 -5.77 -32.82
N LEU A 121 -26.01 -6.32 -31.63
CA LEU A 121 -26.83 -7.42 -31.09
C LEU A 121 -28.31 -7.02 -30.88
N ILE A 122 -28.57 -5.80 -30.39
CA ILE A 122 -29.94 -5.30 -30.21
C ILE A 122 -30.64 -5.15 -31.58
N GLN A 123 -29.92 -4.74 -32.62
CA GLN A 123 -30.50 -4.57 -33.96
C GLN A 123 -30.88 -5.91 -34.59
N GLU A 124 -30.04 -6.95 -34.41
CA GLU A 124 -30.32 -8.31 -34.88
C GLU A 124 -31.56 -8.94 -34.22
N GLU A 125 -31.80 -8.66 -32.93
CA GLU A 125 -33.01 -9.13 -32.22
C GLU A 125 -34.29 -8.42 -32.69
N VAL A 126 -34.20 -7.17 -33.12
CA VAL A 126 -35.33 -6.39 -33.64
C VAL A 126 -35.71 -6.85 -35.05
N ASP A 127 -34.73 -7.17 -35.88
CA ASP A 127 -34.96 -7.64 -37.26
C ASP A 127 -35.42 -9.12 -37.31
N GLY A 128 -35.00 -9.96 -36.34
CA GLY A 128 -35.36 -11.39 -36.26
C GLY A 128 -36.77 -11.70 -35.75
N LYS A 129 -37.46 -10.76 -35.09
CA LYS A 129 -38.83 -10.97 -34.56
C LYS A 129 -39.94 -10.81 -35.61
N SER A 130 -39.61 -10.37 -36.83
CA SER A 130 -40.60 -10.13 -37.89
C SER A 130 -41.07 -11.38 -38.65
N HIS A 131 -40.59 -12.59 -38.31
CA HIS A 131 -40.85 -13.80 -39.11
C HIS A 131 -41.48 -15.02 -38.40
N LYS A 132 -41.94 -14.94 -37.14
CA LYS A 132 -42.63 -16.08 -36.51
C LYS A 132 -43.86 -15.72 -35.66
N SER A 133 -45.00 -15.58 -36.34
CA SER A 133 -46.34 -15.91 -35.83
C SER A 133 -47.27 -15.98 -37.06
N ASN A 134 -47.71 -17.15 -37.54
CA ASN A 134 -48.80 -17.92 -36.96
C ASN A 134 -48.75 -19.37 -37.48
N VAL A 135 -48.87 -20.37 -36.60
CA VAL A 135 -49.46 -21.68 -36.91
C VAL A 135 -50.34 -22.10 -35.74
N ASP A 136 -51.56 -22.50 -36.09
CA ASP A 136 -52.77 -22.65 -35.29
C ASP A 136 -52.69 -23.70 -34.18
N THR A 137 -53.32 -23.40 -33.04
CA THR A 137 -53.63 -24.38 -31.98
C THR A 137 -55.07 -24.87 -32.19
N LYS A 138 -55.21 -26.15 -32.58
CA LYS A 138 -56.49 -26.86 -32.59
C LYS A 138 -56.94 -27.14 -31.15
N GLN A 139 -58.19 -26.86 -30.83
CA GLN A 139 -58.89 -27.47 -29.69
C GLN A 139 -60.29 -27.92 -30.12
N CYS A 140 -60.54 -29.21 -29.89
CA CYS A 140 -61.82 -29.87 -30.03
C CYS A 140 -62.81 -29.38 -28.95
N THR A 141 -64.08 -29.24 -29.31
CA THR A 141 -65.20 -29.40 -28.39
C THR A 141 -66.30 -30.21 -29.05
N GLU A 142 -66.85 -31.12 -28.26
CA GLU A 142 -67.85 -32.15 -28.55
C GLU A 142 -69.17 -31.58 -29.10
N ASN A 143 -69.77 -32.31 -30.05
CA ASN A 143 -71.08 -32.98 -29.94
C ASN A 143 -71.37 -33.82 -31.19
#